data_AF-A0A3M0WZ99-F1
#
_entry.id   AF-A0A3M0WZ99-F1
#
_cell.length_a   1.000
_cell.length_b   1.000
_cell.length_c   1.000
_cell.angle_alpha   90.00
_cell.angle_beta   90.00
_cell.angle_gamma   90.00
#
_symmetry.space_group_name_H-M   'P 1'
#
loop_
_entity.id
_entity.type
_entity.pdbx_description
1 polymer ?
#
loop_
_entity_poly.entity_id
_entity_poly.type
_entity_poly.pdbx_seq_one_letter_code
_entity_poly.pdbx_strand_id
1 'polypeptide(L)'
;GVDKAIDFAEKLKYSTLSDRSRFGLSMVLGGAEVTPLDHAAAYAVFANDGKYHKPVSILKVEDEKGNVLLENKIEDGEQVIDANIAHMISNILSDDNARAPFFGAGGYLTLGSRPVAAKTGTTNNYKDAWTVGYTPSLVAAVWTGNTDGTAMNRGSGGSSVAAPVWNQFMRKALEGTPIETFPTPEIPTTGKPMLDGEIPSETFVIDKASGKLATNLTPDSYKEEKTCGQYHTILQYVNPADPLGNPPSEDERDPAYQNWETGVQNYLKNYNENLKEGETPLESCEIPTEEDDLHIPANKPKVKIKSPGNNDEVARSFNVEIKSVAKRGVARIEYQIDNITITTNKNKNGAKITLPSWVSAGKHQLTVIAYDDIDNSNSASINIKVKENSDENISGRITNPFNNQTIELKAGDTYT
;
A
#
# COMPACT_ATOMS: atom_id res chain seq x y z
N GLY A 1 4.19 -23.52 -16.11
CA GLY A 1 4.92 -24.54 -16.89
C GLY A 1 4.37 -24.57 -18.30
N VAL A 2 5.20 -24.90 -19.31
CA VAL A 2 4.85 -24.84 -20.74
C VAL A 2 3.62 -25.71 -21.05
N ASP A 3 3.60 -26.97 -20.61
CA ASP A 3 2.48 -27.89 -20.87
C ASP A 3 1.15 -27.36 -20.33
N LYS A 4 1.13 -26.83 -19.10
CA LYS A 4 -0.08 -26.23 -18.51
C LYS A 4 -0.61 -25.05 -19.33
N ALA A 5 0.29 -24.28 -19.94
CA ALA A 5 -0.10 -23.16 -20.80
C ALA A 5 -0.63 -23.66 -22.16
N ILE A 6 -0.08 -24.74 -22.72
CA ILE A 6 -0.62 -25.40 -23.91
C ILE A 6 -2.00 -26.00 -23.61
N ASP A 7 -2.15 -26.72 -22.49
CA ASP A 7 -3.43 -27.29 -22.04
C ASP A 7 -4.51 -26.19 -21.97
N PHE A 8 -4.15 -25.02 -21.44
CA PHE A 8 -5.05 -23.87 -21.38
C PHE A 8 -5.39 -23.31 -22.77
N ALA A 9 -4.41 -23.20 -23.67
CA ALA A 9 -4.66 -22.76 -25.04
C ALA A 9 -5.54 -23.76 -25.82
N GLU A 10 -5.35 -25.06 -25.61
CA GLU A 10 -6.21 -26.11 -26.17
C GLU A 10 -7.65 -26.01 -25.63
N LYS A 11 -7.84 -25.65 -24.35
CA LYS A 11 -9.18 -25.35 -23.80
C LYS A 11 -9.85 -24.17 -24.52
N LEU A 12 -9.08 -23.16 -24.91
CA LEU A 12 -9.53 -22.04 -25.77
C LEU A 12 -9.70 -22.44 -27.25
N LYS A 13 -9.51 -23.72 -27.57
CA LYS A 13 -9.71 -24.35 -28.89
C LYS A 13 -8.78 -23.82 -29.99
N TYR A 14 -7.55 -23.41 -29.65
CA TYR A 14 -6.53 -23.17 -30.68
C TYR A 14 -6.20 -24.46 -31.42
N SER A 15 -6.47 -24.49 -32.73
CA SER A 15 -6.31 -25.72 -33.55
C SER A 15 -4.85 -26.01 -33.92
N THR A 16 -3.99 -24.99 -33.91
CA THR A 16 -2.60 -25.06 -34.39
C THR A 16 -1.59 -25.53 -33.34
N LEU A 17 -2.01 -25.72 -32.09
CA LEU A 17 -1.12 -25.94 -30.94
C LEU A 17 -1.03 -27.41 -30.47
N SER A 18 -1.63 -28.34 -31.22
CA SER A 18 -1.67 -29.76 -30.87
C SER A 18 -0.30 -30.47 -30.91
N ASP A 19 0.63 -30.01 -31.74
CA ASP A 19 2.00 -30.53 -31.78
C ASP A 19 2.87 -29.84 -30.72
N ARG A 20 2.84 -30.39 -29.50
CA ARG A 20 3.56 -29.86 -28.34
C ARG A 20 5.08 -29.78 -28.53
N SER A 21 5.64 -30.61 -29.41
CA SER A 21 7.09 -30.65 -29.64
C SER A 21 7.65 -29.36 -30.23
N ARG A 22 6.78 -28.51 -30.80
CA ARG A 22 7.12 -27.22 -31.40
C ARG A 22 7.25 -26.09 -30.37
N PHE A 23 6.78 -26.28 -29.15
CA PHE A 23 6.63 -25.20 -28.18
C PHE A 23 7.56 -25.37 -26.98
N GLY A 24 8.12 -24.23 -26.55
CA GLY A 24 8.98 -24.14 -25.37
C GLY A 24 8.71 -22.85 -24.61
N LEU A 25 9.69 -22.40 -23.84
CA LEU A 25 9.56 -21.18 -23.02
C LEU A 25 9.21 -19.93 -23.84
N SER A 26 9.60 -19.85 -25.11
CA SER A 26 9.27 -18.74 -26.02
C SER A 26 7.77 -18.55 -26.26
N MET A 27 6.93 -19.53 -25.92
CA MET A 27 5.48 -19.42 -26.06
C MET A 27 4.91 -18.26 -25.23
N VAL A 28 5.51 -17.91 -24.08
CA VAL A 28 5.09 -16.75 -23.27
C VAL A 28 5.30 -15.42 -23.97
N LEU A 29 6.14 -15.39 -25.01
CA LEU A 29 6.41 -14.22 -25.86
C LEU A 29 5.59 -14.26 -27.17
N GLY A 30 4.67 -15.21 -27.33
CA GLY A 30 3.89 -15.38 -28.56
C GLY A 30 4.62 -16.15 -29.67
N GLY A 31 5.57 -17.02 -29.33
CA GLY A 31 6.30 -17.86 -30.30
C GLY A 31 5.49 -19.00 -30.95
N ALA A 32 4.16 -18.93 -30.91
CA ALA A 32 3.26 -19.96 -31.43
C ALA A 32 2.41 -19.40 -32.58
N GLU A 33 2.32 -20.16 -33.68
CA GLU A 33 1.52 -19.79 -34.84
C GLU A 33 0.05 -20.11 -34.59
N VAL A 34 -0.85 -19.18 -34.94
CA VAL A 34 -2.30 -19.31 -34.77
C VAL A 34 -3.03 -18.77 -36.00
N THR A 35 -4.27 -19.21 -36.21
CA THR A 35 -5.14 -18.61 -37.23
C THR A 35 -5.85 -17.37 -36.66
N PRO A 36 -6.15 -16.34 -37.48
CA PRO A 36 -6.96 -15.21 -37.01
C PRO A 36 -8.33 -15.62 -36.45
N LEU A 37 -8.94 -16.67 -37.01
CA LEU A 37 -10.25 -17.16 -36.57
C LEU A 37 -10.18 -17.78 -35.18
N ASP A 38 -9.19 -18.65 -34.92
CA ASP A 38 -8.98 -19.24 -33.59
C ASP A 38 -8.66 -18.15 -32.57
N HIS A 39 -7.84 -17.17 -32.95
CA HIS A 39 -7.46 -16.07 -32.07
C HIS A 39 -8.65 -15.18 -31.71
N ALA A 40 -9.52 -14.87 -32.67
CA ALA A 40 -10.78 -14.16 -32.41
C ALA A 40 -11.72 -14.97 -31.52
N ALA A 41 -11.87 -16.27 -31.77
CA ALA A 41 -12.73 -17.15 -30.97
C ALA A 41 -12.22 -17.27 -29.52
N ALA A 42 -10.91 -17.36 -29.33
CA ALA A 42 -10.29 -17.37 -28.01
C ALA A 42 -10.50 -16.06 -27.24
N TYR A 43 -10.43 -14.90 -27.92
CA TYR A 43 -10.75 -13.61 -27.28
C TYR A 43 -12.25 -13.43 -27.00
N ALA A 44 -13.12 -14.05 -27.80
CA ALA A 44 -14.57 -14.06 -27.55
C ALA A 44 -14.94 -14.73 -26.23
N VAL A 45 -14.13 -15.69 -25.75
CA VAL A 45 -14.26 -16.27 -24.40
C VAL A 45 -14.20 -15.19 -23.32
N PHE A 46 -13.28 -14.21 -23.44
CA PHE A 46 -13.19 -13.11 -22.46
C PHE A 46 -14.36 -12.14 -22.57
N ALA A 47 -14.86 -11.88 -23.79
CA ALA A 47 -16.02 -11.03 -24.03
C ALA A 47 -17.32 -11.63 -23.46
N ASN A 48 -17.39 -12.96 -23.35
CA ASN A 48 -18.59 -13.73 -23.09
C ASN A 48 -18.48 -14.55 -21.79
N ASP A 49 -18.07 -13.91 -20.70
CA ASP A 49 -18.06 -14.47 -19.35
C ASP A 49 -17.36 -15.85 -19.23
N GLY A 50 -16.33 -16.09 -20.04
CA GLY A 50 -15.55 -17.32 -20.01
C GLY A 50 -16.12 -18.48 -20.83
N LYS A 51 -17.13 -18.24 -21.66
CA LYS A 51 -17.78 -19.26 -22.49
C LYS A 51 -17.28 -19.24 -23.93
N TYR A 52 -16.86 -20.41 -24.40
CA TYR A 52 -16.52 -20.65 -25.80
C TYR A 52 -17.76 -21.01 -26.61
N HIS A 53 -17.90 -20.38 -27.77
CA HIS A 53 -18.82 -20.80 -28.82
C HIS A 53 -18.04 -21.08 -30.09
N LYS A 54 -18.38 -22.20 -30.75
CA LYS A 54 -17.75 -22.56 -32.02
C LYS A 54 -18.14 -21.52 -33.09
N PRO A 55 -17.16 -20.91 -33.79
CA PRO A 55 -17.48 -20.02 -34.91
C PRO A 55 -18.23 -20.78 -36.01
N VAL A 56 -19.33 -20.19 -36.48
CA VAL A 56 -20.15 -20.70 -37.59
C VAL A 56 -20.33 -19.63 -38.66
N SER A 57 -20.26 -20.01 -39.92
CA SER A 57 -20.49 -19.12 -41.07
C SER A 57 -21.84 -19.35 -41.75
N ILE A 58 -22.45 -20.51 -41.54
CA ILE A 58 -23.75 -20.90 -42.12
C ILE A 58 -24.77 -20.92 -40.99
N LEU A 59 -25.75 -20.01 -41.01
CA LEU A 59 -26.79 -19.99 -39.97
C LEU A 59 -27.92 -20.98 -40.27
N LYS A 60 -28.35 -21.05 -41.54
CA LYS A 60 -29.48 -21.87 -41.97
C LYS A 60 -29.28 -22.32 -43.42
N VAL A 61 -29.69 -23.55 -43.73
CA VAL A 61 -29.77 -24.09 -45.09
C VAL A 61 -31.21 -24.58 -45.31
N GLU A 62 -31.83 -24.15 -46.41
CA GLU A 62 -33.17 -24.56 -46.80
C GLU A 62 -33.15 -25.18 -48.20
N ASP A 63 -34.09 -26.10 -48.47
CA ASP A 63 -34.34 -26.60 -49.82
C ASP A 63 -35.20 -25.62 -50.65
N GLU A 64 -35.45 -25.95 -51.92
CA GLU A 64 -36.27 -25.13 -52.83
C GLU A 64 -37.73 -24.93 -52.38
N LYS A 65 -38.20 -25.77 -51.44
CA LYS A 65 -39.57 -25.75 -50.89
C LYS A 65 -39.62 -25.02 -49.54
N GLY A 66 -38.50 -24.51 -49.05
CA GLY A 66 -38.37 -23.86 -47.75
C GLY A 66 -38.23 -24.81 -46.57
N ASN A 67 -37.95 -26.10 -46.79
CA ASN A 67 -37.69 -27.03 -45.70
C ASN A 67 -36.29 -26.81 -45.15
N VAL A 68 -36.18 -26.69 -43.83
CA VAL A 68 -34.90 -26.48 -43.14
C VAL A 68 -34.08 -27.77 -43.14
N LEU A 69 -32.92 -27.75 -43.80
CA LEU A 69 -31.96 -28.87 -43.86
C LEU A 69 -30.90 -28.78 -42.74
N LEU A 70 -30.53 -27.55 -42.38
CA LEU A 70 -29.60 -27.24 -41.31
C LEU A 70 -30.01 -25.91 -40.67
N GLU A 71 -29.96 -25.83 -39.35
CA GLU A 71 -30.11 -24.57 -38.61
C GLU A 71 -29.18 -24.61 -37.41
N ASN A 72 -28.18 -23.72 -37.41
CA ASN A 72 -27.30 -23.54 -36.26
C ASN A 72 -28.01 -22.68 -35.24
N LYS A 73 -28.41 -23.31 -34.14
CA LYS A 73 -29.06 -22.62 -33.01
C LYS A 73 -27.99 -22.04 -32.09
N ILE A 74 -28.35 -20.96 -31.41
CA ILE A 74 -27.51 -20.41 -30.34
C ILE A 74 -27.58 -21.41 -29.18
N GLU A 75 -26.47 -22.08 -28.91
CA GLU A 75 -26.27 -22.94 -27.74
C GLU A 75 -25.68 -22.12 -26.59
N ASP A 76 -25.77 -22.61 -25.35
CA ASP A 76 -25.27 -21.91 -24.15
C ASP A 76 -23.74 -21.77 -24.07
N GLY A 77 -23.01 -22.43 -24.98
CA GLY A 77 -21.55 -22.44 -25.03
C GLY A 77 -20.90 -23.39 -24.02
N GLU A 78 -19.58 -23.59 -24.16
CA GLU A 78 -18.76 -24.38 -23.22
C GLU A 78 -18.05 -23.42 -22.25
N GLN A 79 -18.26 -23.58 -20.94
CA GLN A 79 -17.51 -22.80 -19.94
C GLN A 79 -16.05 -23.30 -19.90
N VAL A 80 -15.11 -22.49 -20.38
CA VAL A 80 -13.69 -22.88 -20.48
C VAL A 80 -12.78 -22.16 -19.48
N ILE A 81 -13.20 -20.99 -18.99
CA ILE A 81 -12.57 -20.26 -17.87
C ILE A 81 -13.65 -19.75 -16.93
N ASP A 82 -13.34 -19.49 -15.66
CA ASP A 82 -14.29 -18.87 -14.73
C ASP A 82 -14.71 -17.46 -15.21
N ALA A 83 -15.97 -17.08 -14.97
CA ALA A 83 -16.50 -15.79 -15.42
C ALA A 83 -15.74 -14.61 -14.81
N ASN A 84 -15.40 -14.68 -13.52
CA ASN A 84 -14.66 -13.61 -12.86
C ASN A 84 -13.23 -13.48 -13.41
N ILE A 85 -12.61 -14.60 -13.86
CA ILE A 85 -11.33 -14.54 -14.59
C ILE A 85 -11.49 -13.77 -15.91
N ALA A 86 -12.56 -14.01 -16.67
CA ALA A 86 -12.84 -13.25 -17.89
C ALA A 86 -13.06 -11.75 -17.61
N HIS A 87 -13.74 -11.42 -16.49
CA HIS A 87 -13.96 -10.05 -16.06
C HIS A 87 -12.65 -9.35 -15.67
N MET A 88 -11.77 -10.04 -14.94
CA MET A 88 -10.45 -9.51 -14.57
C MET A 88 -9.59 -9.23 -15.81
N ILE A 89 -9.56 -10.15 -16.78
CA ILE A 89 -8.85 -9.93 -18.05
C ILE A 89 -9.44 -8.73 -18.80
N SER A 90 -10.76 -8.63 -18.87
CA SER A 90 -11.42 -7.50 -19.55
C SER A 90 -11.17 -6.18 -18.83
N ASN A 91 -11.11 -6.16 -17.51
CA ASN A 91 -10.74 -4.99 -16.71
C ASN A 91 -9.31 -4.50 -17.05
N ILE A 92 -8.33 -5.42 -17.05
CA ILE A 92 -6.95 -5.12 -17.44
C ILE A 92 -6.88 -4.61 -18.89
N LEU A 93 -7.51 -5.33 -19.81
CA LEU A 93 -7.43 -5.04 -21.25
C LEU A 93 -8.26 -3.84 -21.67
N SER A 94 -9.16 -3.31 -20.83
CA SER A 94 -9.95 -2.10 -21.14
C SER A 94 -9.39 -0.81 -20.54
N ASP A 95 -8.47 -0.89 -19.57
CA ASP A 95 -7.86 0.28 -18.94
C ASP A 95 -6.92 1.06 -19.89
N ASP A 96 -7.42 2.19 -20.40
CA ASP A 96 -6.65 3.09 -21.26
C ASP A 96 -5.55 3.84 -20.49
N ASN A 97 -5.78 4.18 -19.22
CA ASN A 97 -4.80 4.88 -18.40
C ASN A 97 -3.56 4.01 -18.18
N ALA A 98 -3.75 2.72 -17.91
CA ALA A 98 -2.65 1.76 -17.79
C ALA A 98 -1.83 1.62 -19.09
N ARG A 99 -2.45 1.83 -20.26
CA ARG A 99 -1.80 1.76 -21.58
C ARG A 99 -1.17 3.08 -22.02
N ALA A 100 -1.68 4.21 -21.54
CA ALA A 100 -1.34 5.54 -22.01
C ALA A 100 0.17 5.88 -21.99
N PRO A 101 0.99 5.45 -21.00
CA PRO A 101 2.42 5.74 -21.00
C PRO A 101 3.18 5.24 -22.24
N PHE A 102 2.70 4.18 -22.89
CA PHE A 102 3.33 3.61 -24.09
C PHE A 102 2.60 3.93 -25.38
N PHE A 103 1.26 4.02 -25.35
CA PHE A 103 0.44 4.13 -26.56
C PHE A 103 -0.24 5.50 -26.73
N GLY A 104 -0.16 6.37 -25.72
CA GLY A 104 -0.99 7.57 -25.61
C GLY A 104 -2.42 7.25 -25.17
N ALA A 105 -3.08 8.23 -24.56
CA ALA A 105 -4.49 8.11 -24.16
C ALA A 105 -5.43 8.39 -25.34
N GLY A 106 -6.57 7.69 -25.40
CA GLY A 106 -7.60 7.92 -26.42
C GLY A 106 -7.19 7.54 -27.85
N GLY A 107 -6.18 6.70 -28.02
CA GLY A 107 -5.63 6.30 -29.32
C GLY A 107 -6.46 5.23 -30.04
N TYR A 108 -5.84 4.57 -31.02
CA TYR A 108 -6.48 3.52 -31.85
C TYR A 108 -6.94 2.28 -31.06
N LEU A 109 -6.53 2.13 -29.81
CA LEU A 109 -6.97 1.04 -28.93
C LEU A 109 -8.25 1.39 -28.14
N THR A 110 -8.87 2.54 -28.44
CA THR A 110 -10.10 3.02 -27.80
C THR A 110 -11.21 3.26 -28.83
N LEU A 111 -12.47 3.27 -28.40
CA LEU A 111 -13.63 3.55 -29.26
C LEU A 111 -14.39 4.82 -28.81
N GLY A 112 -13.65 5.85 -28.37
CA GLY A 112 -14.23 7.04 -27.75
C GLY A 112 -14.77 6.71 -26.36
N SER A 113 -16.03 7.05 -26.07
CA SER A 113 -16.67 6.78 -24.77
C SER A 113 -17.12 5.32 -24.60
N ARG A 114 -17.02 4.49 -25.63
CA ARG A 114 -17.43 3.08 -25.57
C ARG A 114 -16.32 2.25 -24.90
N PRO A 115 -16.59 1.56 -23.78
CA PRO A 115 -15.67 0.62 -23.18
C PRO A 115 -15.25 -0.46 -24.19
N VAL A 116 -13.96 -0.74 -24.26
CA VAL A 116 -13.39 -1.72 -25.19
C VAL A 116 -12.14 -2.32 -24.59
N ALA A 117 -12.00 -3.63 -24.73
CA ALA A 117 -10.78 -4.34 -24.36
C ALA A 117 -9.92 -4.53 -25.62
N ALA A 118 -8.62 -4.26 -25.55
CA ALA A 118 -7.74 -4.38 -26.72
C ALA A 118 -6.32 -4.78 -26.34
N LYS A 119 -5.71 -5.61 -27.20
CA LYS A 119 -4.31 -6.02 -27.10
C LYS A 119 -3.63 -5.98 -28.46
N THR A 120 -2.44 -5.37 -28.48
CA THR A 120 -1.53 -5.37 -29.63
C THR A 120 -0.56 -6.55 -29.56
N GLY A 121 -0.10 -7.01 -30.73
CA GLY A 121 0.97 -8.00 -30.87
C GLY A 121 1.96 -7.59 -31.95
N THR A 122 3.24 -7.90 -31.77
CA THR A 122 4.29 -7.64 -32.76
C THR A 122 5.34 -8.74 -32.66
N THR A 123 5.60 -9.44 -33.76
CA THR A 123 6.62 -10.50 -33.79
C THR A 123 8.00 -9.92 -34.07
N ASN A 124 9.04 -10.73 -33.85
CA ASN A 124 10.41 -10.29 -34.11
C ASN A 124 10.59 -9.85 -35.56
N ASN A 125 11.44 -8.85 -35.76
CA ASN A 125 11.75 -8.25 -37.06
C ASN A 125 10.53 -7.67 -37.80
N TYR A 126 9.44 -7.34 -37.09
CA TYR A 126 8.23 -6.74 -37.68
C TYR A 126 7.63 -7.59 -38.81
N LYS A 127 7.66 -8.93 -38.69
CA LYS A 127 7.01 -9.81 -39.66
C LYS A 127 5.50 -9.75 -39.56
N ASP A 128 4.99 -9.69 -38.34
CA ASP A 128 3.57 -9.70 -38.03
C ASP A 128 3.24 -8.57 -37.07
N ALA A 129 2.11 -7.93 -37.35
CA ALA A 129 1.48 -6.96 -36.48
C ALA A 129 0.03 -7.38 -36.25
N TRP A 130 -0.36 -7.43 -34.99
CA TRP A 130 -1.69 -7.87 -34.56
C TRP A 130 -2.35 -6.79 -33.71
N THR A 131 -3.67 -6.68 -33.85
CA THR A 131 -4.53 -6.07 -32.84
C THR A 131 -5.78 -6.93 -32.72
N VAL A 132 -6.04 -7.39 -31.50
CA VAL A 132 -7.30 -8.07 -31.16
C VAL A 132 -7.98 -7.27 -30.09
N GLY A 133 -9.27 -7.05 -30.24
CA GLY A 133 -10.05 -6.35 -29.24
C GLY A 133 -11.53 -6.60 -29.40
N TYR A 134 -12.26 -6.28 -28.34
CA TYR A 134 -13.64 -6.66 -28.20
C TYR A 134 -14.46 -5.71 -27.33
N THR A 135 -15.77 -5.71 -27.57
CA THR A 135 -16.83 -5.33 -26.64
C THR A 135 -17.57 -6.61 -26.21
N PRO A 136 -18.49 -6.58 -25.24
CA PRO A 136 -19.28 -7.77 -24.88
C PRO A 136 -19.97 -8.45 -26.08
N SER A 137 -20.49 -7.67 -27.04
CA SER A 137 -21.17 -8.22 -28.22
C SER A 137 -20.32 -8.47 -29.47
N LEU A 138 -19.05 -8.00 -29.54
CA LEU A 138 -18.26 -8.11 -30.78
C LEU A 138 -16.77 -8.23 -30.52
N VAL A 139 -16.13 -9.22 -31.15
CA VAL A 139 -14.67 -9.40 -31.16
C VAL A 139 -14.14 -9.25 -32.58
N ALA A 140 -13.01 -8.56 -32.75
CA ALA A 140 -12.30 -8.48 -34.01
C ALA A 140 -10.80 -8.74 -33.80
N ALA A 141 -10.23 -9.63 -34.62
CA ALA A 141 -8.80 -9.86 -34.73
C ALA A 141 -8.31 -9.35 -36.09
N VAL A 142 -7.31 -8.47 -36.08
CA VAL A 142 -6.69 -7.93 -37.28
C VAL A 142 -5.21 -8.28 -37.27
N TRP A 143 -4.76 -8.91 -38.36
CA TRP A 143 -3.36 -9.18 -38.67
C TRP A 143 -2.94 -8.37 -39.89
N THR A 144 -1.72 -7.86 -39.87
CA THR A 144 -1.03 -7.34 -41.05
C THR A 144 0.39 -7.88 -41.10
N GLY A 145 0.83 -8.28 -42.28
CA GLY A 145 2.15 -8.83 -42.54
C GLY A 145 2.30 -9.18 -44.03
N ASN A 146 3.51 -9.53 -44.44
CA ASN A 146 3.74 -10.04 -45.79
C ASN A 146 3.42 -11.53 -45.82
N THR A 147 2.63 -11.99 -46.80
CA THR A 147 2.20 -13.39 -46.90
C THR A 147 3.33 -14.37 -47.19
N ASP A 148 4.49 -13.88 -47.64
CA ASP A 148 5.72 -14.66 -47.84
C ASP A 148 6.61 -14.74 -46.57
N GLY A 149 6.18 -14.14 -45.46
CA GLY A 149 6.90 -14.15 -44.18
C GLY A 149 8.12 -13.24 -44.14
N THR A 150 8.30 -12.36 -45.14
CA THR A 150 9.33 -11.32 -45.11
C THR A 150 8.97 -10.21 -44.12
N ALA A 151 9.99 -9.53 -43.59
CA ALA A 151 9.79 -8.43 -42.67
C ALA A 151 9.05 -7.26 -43.32
N MET A 152 8.14 -6.63 -42.59
CA MET A 152 7.65 -5.29 -42.93
C MET A 152 8.72 -4.24 -42.58
N ASN A 153 8.44 -2.97 -42.88
CA ASN A 153 9.32 -1.87 -42.52
C ASN A 153 9.48 -1.77 -40.99
N ARG A 154 10.67 -1.34 -40.55
CA ARG A 154 10.95 -1.10 -39.14
C ARG A 154 9.94 -0.10 -38.56
N GLY A 155 9.34 -0.45 -37.44
CA GLY A 155 8.30 0.36 -36.79
C GLY A 155 6.86 -0.03 -37.15
N SER A 156 6.67 -0.98 -38.07
CA SER A 156 5.35 -1.55 -38.39
C SER A 156 4.87 -2.55 -37.34
N GLY A 157 4.70 -2.09 -36.10
CA GLY A 157 4.14 -2.89 -35.01
C GLY A 157 2.60 -2.88 -34.96
N GLY A 158 2.02 -3.73 -34.11
CA GLY A 158 0.57 -3.90 -33.92
C GLY A 158 -0.18 -2.58 -33.72
N SER A 159 0.34 -1.71 -32.86
CA SER A 159 -0.23 -0.38 -32.57
C SER A 159 -0.22 0.57 -33.78
N SER A 160 0.70 0.36 -34.72
CA SER A 160 0.96 1.31 -35.82
C SER A 160 0.26 0.93 -37.11
N VAL A 161 0.08 -0.37 -37.39
CA VAL A 161 -0.49 -0.85 -38.66
C VAL A 161 -1.78 -1.67 -38.50
N ALA A 162 -1.88 -2.52 -37.49
CA ALA A 162 -3.08 -3.34 -37.27
C ALA A 162 -4.17 -2.57 -36.48
N ALA A 163 -3.78 -1.82 -35.44
CA ALA A 163 -4.72 -1.08 -34.60
C ALA A 163 -5.57 -0.04 -35.35
N PRO A 164 -5.04 0.75 -36.30
CA PRO A 164 -5.86 1.69 -37.07
C PRO A 164 -6.94 1.01 -37.92
N VAL A 165 -6.64 -0.17 -38.48
CA VAL A 165 -7.61 -0.96 -39.26
C VAL A 165 -8.67 -1.55 -38.34
N TRP A 166 -8.25 -2.17 -37.24
CA TRP A 166 -9.15 -2.67 -36.20
C TRP A 166 -10.09 -1.58 -35.67
N ASN A 167 -9.55 -0.40 -35.37
CA ASN A 167 -10.32 0.72 -34.85
C ASN A 167 -11.42 1.17 -35.82
N GLN A 168 -11.07 1.37 -37.09
CA GLN A 168 -12.02 1.78 -38.12
C GLN A 168 -13.15 0.76 -38.29
N PHE A 169 -12.79 -0.53 -38.34
CA PHE A 169 -13.78 -1.60 -38.40
C PHE A 169 -14.72 -1.57 -37.19
N MET A 170 -14.17 -1.59 -35.97
CA MET A 170 -14.97 -1.63 -34.74
C MET A 170 -15.88 -0.41 -34.60
N ARG A 171 -15.37 0.81 -34.89
CA ARG A 171 -16.19 2.04 -34.85
C ARG A 171 -17.35 1.98 -35.84
N LYS A 172 -17.12 1.42 -37.03
CA LYS A 172 -18.16 1.31 -38.06
C LYS A 172 -19.16 0.21 -37.75
N ALA A 173 -18.69 -0.97 -37.32
CA ALA A 173 -19.53 -2.11 -36.99
C ALA A 173 -20.45 -1.85 -35.79
N LEU A 174 -19.99 -1.04 -34.83
CA LEU A 174 -20.73 -0.70 -33.60
C LEU A 174 -21.51 0.61 -33.71
N GLU A 175 -21.53 1.27 -34.87
CA GLU A 175 -22.27 2.50 -35.09
C GLU A 175 -23.78 2.27 -34.86
N GLY A 176 -24.40 3.09 -34.01
CA GLY A 176 -25.83 2.98 -33.68
C GLY A 176 -26.21 1.82 -32.74
N THR A 177 -25.25 0.96 -32.36
CA THR A 177 -25.50 -0.09 -31.36
C THR A 177 -25.46 0.47 -29.93
N PRO A 178 -26.16 -0.15 -28.95
CA PRO A 178 -26.04 0.24 -27.54
C PRO A 178 -24.58 0.25 -27.05
N ILE A 179 -24.23 1.18 -26.15
CA ILE A 179 -22.93 1.20 -25.48
C ILE A 179 -22.99 0.21 -24.31
N GLU A 180 -22.19 -0.83 -24.40
CA GLU A 180 -22.10 -1.89 -23.41
C GLU A 180 -20.96 -1.63 -22.43
N THR A 181 -21.05 -2.21 -21.23
CA THR A 181 -20.00 -2.18 -20.22
C THR A 181 -19.57 -3.60 -19.90
N PHE A 182 -18.29 -3.79 -19.56
CA PHE A 182 -17.84 -5.07 -19.01
C PHE A 182 -18.38 -5.26 -17.59
N PRO A 183 -18.67 -6.49 -17.17
CA PRO A 183 -18.94 -6.78 -15.77
C PRO A 183 -17.75 -6.37 -14.88
N THR A 184 -18.04 -5.83 -13.70
CA THR A 184 -17.01 -5.49 -12.71
C THR A 184 -16.47 -6.78 -12.10
N PRO A 185 -15.14 -7.03 -12.15
CA PRO A 185 -14.57 -8.21 -11.52
C PRO A 185 -14.57 -8.10 -9.99
N GLU A 186 -14.65 -9.25 -9.33
CA GLU A 186 -14.20 -9.43 -7.96
C GLU A 186 -12.68 -9.65 -7.96
N ILE A 187 -11.93 -8.74 -7.34
CA ILE A 187 -10.48 -8.88 -7.18
C ILE A 187 -10.23 -9.44 -5.78
N PRO A 188 -9.85 -10.72 -5.64
CA PRO A 188 -9.64 -11.32 -4.33
C PRO A 188 -8.39 -10.73 -3.67
N THR A 189 -8.47 -10.43 -2.38
CA THR A 189 -7.28 -10.20 -1.56
C THR A 189 -6.67 -11.55 -1.20
N THR A 190 -5.37 -11.69 -1.45
CA THR A 190 -4.64 -12.94 -1.22
C THR A 190 -4.18 -13.09 0.23
N GLY A 191 -4.17 -11.99 0.99
CA GLY A 191 -3.57 -11.94 2.33
C GLY A 191 -2.04 -11.92 2.27
N LYS A 192 -1.46 -11.79 1.07
CA LYS A 192 -0.04 -11.64 0.83
C LYS A 192 0.20 -10.24 0.28
N PRO A 193 0.79 -9.33 1.06
CA PRO A 193 0.94 -7.92 0.65
C PRO A 193 1.53 -7.79 -0.75
N MET A 194 2.60 -8.54 -1.06
CA MET A 194 3.26 -8.47 -2.37
C MET A 194 2.36 -8.84 -3.56
N LEU A 195 1.42 -9.79 -3.40
CA LEU A 195 0.47 -10.14 -4.46
C LEU A 195 -0.71 -9.15 -4.52
N ASP A 196 -1.01 -8.50 -3.40
CA ASP A 196 -2.06 -7.50 -3.25
C ASP A 196 -1.60 -6.09 -3.65
N GLY A 197 -0.37 -5.95 -4.18
CA GLY A 197 0.19 -4.68 -4.65
C GLY A 197 0.80 -3.81 -3.55
N GLU A 198 1.03 -4.39 -2.37
CA GLU A 198 1.61 -3.72 -1.20
C GLU A 198 3.04 -4.23 -0.94
N ILE A 199 3.94 -3.32 -0.58
CA ILE A 199 5.28 -3.72 -0.14
C ILE A 199 5.16 -4.27 1.29
N PRO A 200 5.54 -5.53 1.56
CA PRO A 200 5.58 -6.05 2.92
C PRO A 200 6.40 -5.12 3.81
N SER A 201 5.89 -4.78 4.99
CA SER A 201 6.56 -3.84 5.88
C SER A 201 6.49 -4.29 7.35
N GLU A 202 7.44 -3.81 8.14
CA GLU A 202 7.50 -4.06 9.58
C GLU A 202 7.56 -2.72 10.32
N THR A 203 6.65 -2.55 11.29
CA THR A 203 6.61 -1.37 12.14
C THR A 203 7.19 -1.70 13.50
N PHE A 204 8.12 -0.87 13.96
CA PHE A 204 8.78 -0.99 15.25
C PHE A 204 8.94 0.39 15.89
N VAL A 205 9.12 0.41 17.21
CA VAL A 205 9.32 1.65 17.96
C VAL A 205 10.76 1.68 18.44
N ILE A 206 11.46 2.76 18.12
CA ILE A 206 12.81 3.00 18.62
C ILE A 206 12.83 4.06 19.71
N ASP A 207 13.86 4.03 20.53
CA ASP A 207 14.30 5.18 21.30
C ASP A 207 15.14 6.11 20.41
N LYS A 208 14.70 7.35 20.23
CA LYS A 208 15.41 8.38 19.45
C LYS A 208 16.82 8.67 19.97
N ALA A 209 17.07 8.45 21.27
CA ALA A 209 18.37 8.76 21.86
C ALA A 209 19.43 7.67 21.57
N SER A 210 19.05 6.40 21.67
CA SER A 210 19.95 5.25 21.45
C SER A 210 19.91 4.71 20.01
N GLY A 211 18.81 4.93 19.27
CA GLY A 211 18.55 4.32 17.98
C GLY A 211 18.13 2.84 18.06
N LYS A 212 17.92 2.31 19.28
CA LYS A 212 17.59 0.90 19.57
C LYS A 212 16.11 0.71 19.82
N LEU A 213 15.64 -0.54 19.90
CA LEU A 213 14.23 -0.83 20.18
C LEU A 213 13.80 -0.23 21.53
N ALA A 214 12.73 0.56 21.51
CA ALA A 214 12.18 1.17 22.71
C ALA A 214 11.68 0.09 23.67
N THR A 215 11.90 0.32 24.96
CA THR A 215 11.41 -0.54 26.03
C THR A 215 10.24 0.11 26.77
N ASN A 216 9.70 -0.58 27.77
CA ASN A 216 8.72 0.00 28.68
C ASN A 216 9.30 1.16 29.55
N LEU A 217 10.62 1.33 29.59
CA LEU A 217 11.29 2.40 30.32
C LEU A 217 11.59 3.63 29.45
N THR A 218 11.57 3.48 28.12
CA THR A 218 11.72 4.59 27.18
C THR A 218 10.56 5.58 27.35
N PRO A 219 10.83 6.87 27.63
CA PRO A 219 9.80 7.90 27.72
C PRO A 219 9.05 8.07 26.39
N ASP A 220 7.75 8.38 26.44
CA ASP A 220 6.96 8.59 25.22
C ASP A 220 7.47 9.76 24.37
N SER A 221 8.10 10.76 25.00
CA SER A 221 8.79 11.86 24.29
C SER A 221 9.98 11.40 23.46
N TYR A 222 10.52 10.21 23.75
CA TYR A 222 11.68 9.60 23.11
C TYR A 222 11.34 8.40 22.22
N LYS A 223 10.11 7.87 22.30
CA LYS A 223 9.62 6.88 21.35
C LYS A 223 9.39 7.49 19.97
N GLU A 224 9.83 6.78 18.95
CA GLU A 224 9.55 7.07 17.54
C GLU A 224 9.14 5.77 16.85
N GLU A 225 7.94 5.77 16.28
CA GLU A 225 7.48 4.67 15.44
C GLU A 225 8.12 4.80 14.05
N LYS A 226 8.69 3.69 13.57
CA LYS A 226 9.29 3.57 12.24
C LYS A 226 8.68 2.38 11.52
N THR A 227 8.44 2.53 10.23
CA THR A 227 7.88 1.49 9.36
C THR A 227 8.84 1.21 8.23
N CYS A 228 9.44 0.03 8.23
CA CYS A 228 10.39 -0.40 7.23
C CYS A 228 9.70 -1.21 6.12
N GLY A 229 9.82 -0.77 4.86
CA GLY A 229 9.49 -1.60 3.71
C GLY A 229 10.54 -2.69 3.47
N GLN A 230 10.10 -3.94 3.35
CA GLN A 230 10.92 -5.10 2.99
C GLN A 230 11.00 -5.18 1.46
N TYR A 231 11.92 -4.41 0.87
CA TYR A 231 12.10 -4.36 -0.58
C TYR A 231 12.93 -5.54 -1.07
N HIS A 232 12.24 -6.57 -1.57
CA HIS A 232 12.84 -7.74 -2.20
C HIS A 232 12.12 -8.07 -3.51
N THR A 233 12.77 -8.86 -4.36
CA THR A 233 12.08 -9.48 -5.51
C THR A 233 10.85 -10.27 -5.05
N ILE A 234 9.82 -10.36 -5.90
CA ILE A 234 8.60 -11.14 -5.62
C ILE A 234 8.89 -12.59 -5.23
N LEU A 235 9.99 -13.17 -5.73
CA LEU A 235 10.45 -14.52 -5.41
C LEU A 235 10.87 -14.71 -3.94
N GLN A 236 11.02 -13.63 -3.16
CA GLN A 236 11.15 -13.68 -1.70
C GLN A 236 9.86 -14.14 -1.02
N TYR A 237 8.71 -13.77 -1.59
CA TYR A 237 7.40 -13.88 -0.95
C TYR A 237 6.52 -14.96 -1.56
N VAL A 238 6.86 -15.39 -2.77
CA VAL A 238 6.00 -16.19 -3.64
C VAL A 238 6.82 -17.35 -4.20
N ASN A 239 6.33 -18.57 -3.97
CA ASN A 239 6.76 -19.74 -4.71
C ASN A 239 6.00 -19.78 -6.05
N PRO A 240 6.66 -19.75 -7.22
CA PRO A 240 5.96 -19.78 -8.52
C PRO A 240 5.07 -21.03 -8.73
N ALA A 241 5.37 -22.13 -8.05
CA ALA A 241 4.57 -23.36 -8.11
C ALA A 241 3.30 -23.29 -7.25
N ASP A 242 3.32 -22.49 -6.18
CA ASP A 242 2.19 -22.23 -5.28
C ASP A 242 2.21 -20.76 -4.82
N PRO A 243 1.72 -19.82 -5.65
CA PRO A 243 1.85 -18.41 -5.35
C PRO A 243 1.13 -17.95 -4.08
N LEU A 244 0.04 -18.64 -3.72
CA LEU A 244 -0.78 -18.33 -2.56
C LEU A 244 -0.31 -19.06 -1.28
N GLY A 245 0.53 -20.09 -1.41
CA GLY A 245 1.13 -20.82 -0.29
C GLY A 245 2.20 -20.03 0.47
N ASN A 246 2.84 -20.62 1.47
CA ASN A 246 3.84 -19.90 2.29
C ASN A 246 5.03 -19.39 1.44
N PRO A 247 5.70 -18.29 1.86
CA PRO A 247 6.95 -17.87 1.25
C PRO A 247 7.98 -19.03 1.24
N PRO A 248 8.79 -19.17 0.17
CA PRO A 248 9.78 -20.23 0.09
C PRO A 248 10.88 -20.04 1.16
N SER A 249 11.29 -21.14 1.79
CA SER A 249 12.51 -21.17 2.59
C SER A 249 13.76 -20.93 1.72
N GLU A 250 14.92 -20.66 2.31
CA GLU A 250 16.15 -20.36 1.56
C GLU A 250 16.55 -21.49 0.60
N ASP A 251 16.37 -22.75 0.99
CA ASP A 251 16.64 -23.94 0.19
C ASP A 251 15.57 -24.22 -0.88
N GLU A 252 14.37 -23.65 -0.73
CA GLU A 252 13.28 -23.74 -1.70
C GLU A 252 13.23 -22.56 -2.68
N ARG A 253 14.10 -21.55 -2.53
CA ARG A 253 14.07 -20.36 -3.39
C ARG A 253 14.32 -20.71 -4.85
N ASP A 254 13.58 -20.03 -5.73
CA ASP A 254 13.76 -20.16 -7.17
C ASP A 254 15.21 -19.81 -7.56
N PRO A 255 15.88 -20.60 -8.43
CA PRO A 255 17.26 -20.31 -8.86
C PRO A 255 17.46 -18.92 -9.48
N ALA A 256 16.39 -18.30 -10.01
CA ALA A 256 16.42 -16.95 -10.53
C ALA A 256 16.41 -15.87 -9.42
N TYR A 257 16.07 -16.22 -8.17
CA TYR A 257 15.96 -15.29 -7.05
C TYR A 257 17.16 -14.34 -6.97
N GLN A 258 18.39 -14.89 -6.91
CA GLN A 258 19.60 -14.08 -6.72
C GLN A 258 19.83 -13.08 -7.87
N ASN A 259 19.51 -13.49 -9.11
CA ASN A 259 19.66 -12.61 -10.28
C ASN A 259 18.69 -11.42 -10.21
N TRP A 260 17.46 -11.64 -9.77
CA TRP A 260 16.44 -10.61 -9.66
C TRP A 260 16.66 -9.74 -8.42
N GLU A 261 16.98 -10.37 -7.29
CA GLU A 261 17.26 -9.71 -6.03
C GLU A 261 18.44 -8.75 -6.13
N THR A 262 19.51 -9.15 -6.80
CA THR A 262 20.66 -8.27 -7.08
C THR A 262 20.21 -7.00 -7.82
N GLY A 263 19.29 -7.11 -8.77
CA GLY A 263 18.73 -5.97 -9.50
C GLY A 263 17.94 -5.02 -8.60
N VAL A 264 17.08 -5.57 -7.73
CA VAL A 264 16.31 -4.80 -6.74
C VAL A 264 17.23 -4.06 -5.78
N GLN A 265 18.20 -4.76 -5.18
CA GLN A 265 19.15 -4.16 -4.24
C GLN A 265 20.02 -3.07 -4.88
N ASN A 266 20.48 -3.28 -6.12
CA ASN A 266 21.21 -2.26 -6.87
C ASN A 266 20.34 -1.03 -7.16
N TYR A 267 19.06 -1.22 -7.49
CA TYR A 267 18.13 -0.11 -7.69
C TYR A 267 17.94 0.70 -6.40
N LEU A 268 17.68 0.05 -5.27
CA LEU A 268 17.52 0.71 -3.97
C LEU A 268 18.75 1.54 -3.60
N LYS A 269 19.93 0.93 -3.73
CA LYS A 269 21.20 1.62 -3.49
C LYS A 269 21.35 2.86 -4.36
N ASN A 270 21.19 2.70 -5.68
CA ASN A 270 21.34 3.81 -6.63
C ASN A 270 20.28 4.90 -6.40
N TYR A 271 19.05 4.53 -6.06
CA TYR A 271 17.98 5.48 -5.75
C TYR A 271 18.36 6.33 -4.53
N ASN A 272 18.76 5.69 -3.43
CA ASN A 272 19.15 6.36 -2.19
C ASN A 272 20.38 7.25 -2.35
N GLU A 273 21.35 6.83 -3.18
CA GLU A 273 22.55 7.62 -3.47
C GLU A 273 22.27 8.85 -4.34
N ASN A 274 21.16 8.88 -5.10
CA ASN A 274 20.82 9.94 -6.06
C ASN A 274 19.53 10.68 -5.70
N LEU A 275 19.14 10.70 -4.42
CA LEU A 275 17.95 11.40 -3.95
C LEU A 275 18.00 12.88 -4.32
N LYS A 276 16.91 13.38 -4.90
CA LYS A 276 16.72 14.81 -5.09
C LYS A 276 16.27 15.47 -3.79
N GLU A 277 16.47 16.77 -3.71
CA GLU A 277 15.99 17.57 -2.58
C GLU A 277 14.47 17.39 -2.40
N GLY A 278 14.06 16.92 -1.22
CA GLY A 278 12.66 16.63 -0.89
C GLY A 278 12.20 15.19 -1.15
N GLU A 279 13.02 14.33 -1.76
CA GLU A 279 12.73 12.90 -1.88
C GLU A 279 13.12 12.15 -0.59
N THR A 280 12.33 11.12 -0.26
CA THR A 280 12.61 10.24 0.90
C THR A 280 13.36 9.01 0.40
N PRO A 281 14.44 8.57 1.06
CA PRO A 281 15.09 7.30 0.72
C PRO A 281 14.08 6.14 0.70
N LEU A 282 14.24 5.24 -0.26
CA LEU A 282 13.64 3.92 -0.17
C LEU A 282 14.41 3.15 0.90
N GLU A 283 13.83 3.01 2.08
CA GLU A 283 14.56 2.51 3.24
C GLU A 283 15.14 1.10 3.02
N SER A 284 16.44 0.95 3.27
CA SER A 284 16.99 -0.31 3.75
C SER A 284 17.01 -0.21 5.28
N CYS A 285 15.93 -0.52 6.00
CA CYS A 285 16.07 -0.52 7.45
C CYS A 285 16.74 -1.80 7.89
N GLU A 286 17.94 -1.64 8.43
CA GLU A 286 18.41 -2.53 9.47
C GLU A 286 17.51 -2.32 10.69
N ILE A 287 16.55 -3.21 10.88
CA ILE A 287 15.71 -3.20 12.09
C ILE A 287 16.65 -3.48 13.28
N PRO A 288 16.76 -2.57 14.27
CA PRO A 288 17.60 -2.78 15.43
C PRO A 288 17.17 -4.07 16.15
N THR A 289 18.14 -4.92 16.48
CA THR A 289 17.88 -6.16 17.24
C THR A 289 18.15 -5.98 18.74
N GLU A 290 18.85 -4.92 19.11
CA GLU A 290 19.15 -4.58 20.50
C GLU A 290 18.07 -3.67 21.09
N GLU A 291 17.81 -3.84 22.39
CA GLU A 291 16.93 -2.97 23.17
C GLU A 291 17.67 -1.72 23.69
N ASP A 292 16.90 -0.65 23.91
CA ASP A 292 17.34 0.61 24.52
C ASP A 292 18.11 0.38 25.83
N ASP A 293 19.37 0.85 25.84
CA ASP A 293 20.30 0.75 26.95
C ASP A 293 20.55 2.11 27.66
N LEU A 294 19.90 3.18 27.20
CA LEU A 294 19.96 4.50 27.79
C LEU A 294 18.87 4.70 28.84
N HIS A 295 17.65 4.23 28.59
CA HIS A 295 16.54 4.31 29.54
C HIS A 295 16.49 3.12 30.49
N ILE A 296 17.54 2.95 31.28
CA ILE A 296 17.66 1.86 32.25
C ILE A 296 17.52 2.35 33.69
N PRO A 297 17.12 1.50 34.66
CA PRO A 297 16.96 1.91 36.06
C PRO A 297 18.22 2.53 36.66
N ALA A 298 19.41 2.10 36.21
CA ALA A 298 20.69 2.62 36.66
C ALA A 298 20.97 4.07 36.22
N ASN A 299 20.35 4.54 35.14
CA ASN A 299 20.53 5.90 34.61
C ASN A 299 19.50 6.89 35.17
N LYS A 300 18.44 6.41 35.85
CA LYS A 300 17.43 7.27 36.46
C LYS A 300 18.06 8.29 37.43
N PRO A 301 17.67 9.57 37.36
CA PRO A 301 18.06 10.57 38.34
C PRO A 301 17.76 10.12 39.78
N LYS A 302 18.48 10.69 40.73
CA LYS A 302 18.19 10.58 42.15
C LYS A 302 17.79 11.95 42.65
N VAL A 303 16.59 12.06 43.23
CA VAL A 303 16.08 13.30 43.79
C VAL A 303 15.64 13.07 45.24
N LYS A 304 15.93 14.04 46.11
CA LYS A 304 15.48 14.06 47.50
C LYS A 304 15.06 15.46 47.87
N ILE A 305 13.88 15.60 48.45
CA ILE A 305 13.41 16.86 49.02
C ILE A 305 14.08 17.05 50.39
N LYS A 306 14.74 18.20 50.57
CA LYS A 306 15.36 18.59 51.86
C LYS A 306 14.43 19.46 52.69
N SER A 307 13.74 20.38 52.02
CA SER A 307 12.75 21.28 52.62
C SER A 307 11.66 21.57 51.56
N PRO A 308 10.37 21.61 51.92
CA PRO A 308 9.83 21.32 53.26
C PRO A 308 10.02 19.85 53.66
N GLY A 309 9.92 19.57 54.96
CA GLY A 309 9.84 18.23 55.51
C GLY A 309 8.46 17.60 55.33
N ASN A 310 8.35 16.31 55.60
CA ASN A 310 7.09 15.59 55.48
C ASN A 310 6.08 16.05 56.56
N ASN A 311 4.90 16.49 56.11
CA ASN A 311 3.81 17.10 56.87
C ASN A 311 4.08 18.50 57.43
N ASP A 312 5.13 19.16 56.96
CA ASP A 312 5.39 20.56 57.32
C ASP A 312 4.27 21.48 56.83
N GLU A 313 4.02 22.53 57.60
CA GLU A 313 3.11 23.59 57.20
C GLU A 313 3.81 24.59 56.29
N VAL A 314 3.20 24.89 55.14
CA VAL A 314 3.73 25.83 54.14
C VAL A 314 2.72 26.94 53.86
N ALA A 315 3.24 28.14 53.58
CA ALA A 315 2.44 29.23 53.03
C ALA A 315 2.12 28.98 51.55
N ARG A 316 1.24 29.78 50.93
CA ARG A 316 0.96 29.66 49.48
C ARG A 316 2.20 29.87 48.60
N SER A 317 3.18 30.64 49.07
CA SER A 317 4.47 30.80 48.40
C SER A 317 5.59 30.38 49.35
N PHE A 318 6.38 29.39 48.95
CA PHE A 318 7.41 28.78 49.78
C PHE A 318 8.60 28.27 48.94
N ASN A 319 9.74 28.08 49.58
CA ASN A 319 10.92 27.52 48.92
C ASN A 319 10.91 26.00 49.05
N VAL A 320 11.15 25.32 47.94
CA VAL A 320 11.46 23.89 47.91
C VAL A 320 12.95 23.74 47.66
N GLU A 321 13.66 23.13 48.60
CA GLU A 321 15.09 22.80 48.48
C GLU A 321 15.25 21.31 48.21
N ILE A 322 16.08 20.96 47.23
CA ILE A 322 16.27 19.57 46.83
C ILE A 322 17.75 19.22 46.72
N LYS A 323 18.04 17.92 46.75
CA LYS A 323 19.29 17.33 46.25
C LYS A 323 18.94 16.48 45.04
N SER A 324 19.44 16.86 43.87
CA SER A 324 19.24 16.10 42.64
C SER A 324 20.59 15.76 41.99
N VAL A 325 20.73 14.53 41.49
CA VAL A 325 21.91 14.04 40.78
C VAL A 325 21.45 13.09 39.69
N ALA A 326 21.99 13.20 38.48
CA ALA A 326 21.77 12.25 37.39
C ALA A 326 23.11 11.97 36.70
N LYS A 327 23.27 10.75 36.17
CA LYS A 327 24.51 10.33 35.48
C LYS A 327 24.79 11.22 34.25
N ARG A 328 23.73 11.59 33.53
CA ARG A 328 23.78 12.48 32.36
C ARG A 328 23.56 13.96 32.71
N GLY A 329 23.56 14.28 34.01
CA GLY A 329 23.22 15.61 34.50
C GLY A 329 21.72 15.88 34.49
N VAL A 330 21.24 16.61 35.51
CA VAL A 330 19.83 17.00 35.57
C VAL A 330 19.57 18.11 34.56
N ALA A 331 18.62 17.91 33.64
CA ALA A 331 18.24 18.90 32.63
C ALA A 331 17.08 19.79 33.11
N ARG A 332 16.10 19.20 33.79
CA ARG A 332 14.96 19.93 34.38
C ARG A 332 14.43 19.26 35.64
N ILE A 333 13.77 20.06 36.47
CA ILE A 333 13.00 19.63 37.63
C ILE A 333 11.56 20.07 37.44
N GLU A 334 10.63 19.15 37.65
CA GLU A 334 9.20 19.38 37.63
C GLU A 334 8.62 19.28 39.04
N TYR A 335 7.73 20.21 39.40
CA TYR A 335 7.06 20.27 40.68
C TYR A 335 5.57 20.06 40.47
N GLN A 336 5.03 19.04 41.12
CA GLN A 336 3.63 18.67 41.05
C GLN A 336 2.96 18.78 42.42
N ILE A 337 1.70 19.18 42.43
CA ILE A 337 0.80 19.08 43.58
C ILE A 337 -0.33 18.14 43.20
N ASP A 338 -0.52 17.07 43.98
CA ASP A 338 -1.55 16.05 43.74
C ASP A 338 -1.56 15.54 42.29
N ASN A 339 -0.35 15.24 41.78
CA ASN A 339 -0.07 14.77 40.40
C ASN A 339 -0.35 15.79 39.28
N ILE A 340 -0.57 17.07 39.62
CA ILE A 340 -0.72 18.15 38.64
C ILE A 340 0.54 19.00 38.63
N THR A 341 1.17 19.12 37.47
CA THR A 341 2.35 19.97 37.25
C THR A 341 2.03 21.43 37.48
N ILE A 342 2.77 22.06 38.40
CA ILE A 342 2.63 23.48 38.75
C ILE A 342 3.67 24.32 38.02
N THR A 343 4.91 23.83 37.99
CA THR A 343 6.02 24.54 37.36
C THR A 343 7.16 23.60 37.05
N THR A 344 7.96 23.99 36.07
CA THR A 344 9.17 23.30 35.63
C THR A 344 10.30 24.30 35.52
N ASN A 345 11.49 23.95 36.00
CA ASN A 345 12.67 24.81 35.89
C ASN A 345 13.96 24.00 35.75
N LYS A 346 15.08 24.70 35.48
CA LYS A 346 16.41 24.09 35.30
C LYS A 346 17.28 24.16 36.56
N ASN A 347 16.76 24.69 37.67
CA ASN A 347 17.54 24.83 38.91
C ASN A 347 17.59 23.50 39.67
N LYS A 348 18.79 22.93 39.77
CA LYS A 348 19.02 21.59 40.35
C LYS A 348 18.95 21.58 41.88
N ASN A 349 18.94 22.75 42.53
CA ASN A 349 18.96 22.90 43.99
C ASN A 349 17.59 23.22 44.59
N GLY A 350 16.58 23.53 43.77
CA GLY A 350 15.26 23.90 44.27
C GLY A 350 14.67 25.11 43.56
N ALA A 351 13.48 25.51 43.98
CA ALA A 351 12.80 26.70 43.48
C ALA A 351 11.83 27.27 44.50
N LYS A 352 11.53 28.55 44.35
CA LYS A 352 10.37 29.16 45.01
C LYS A 352 9.11 28.75 44.25
N ILE A 353 8.20 28.08 44.93
CA ILE A 353 6.93 27.61 44.39
C ILE A 353 5.82 28.51 44.92
N THR A 354 4.93 28.94 44.04
CA THR A 354 3.67 29.60 44.40
C THR A 354 2.52 28.71 43.97
N LEU A 355 1.71 28.28 44.94
CA LEU A 355 0.58 27.40 44.70
C LEU A 355 -0.50 28.13 43.92
N PRO A 356 -1.03 27.53 42.82
CA PRO A 356 -2.18 28.07 42.12
C PRO A 356 -3.41 28.23 43.01
N SER A 357 -4.37 29.03 42.57
CA SER A 357 -5.62 29.28 43.31
C SER A 357 -6.40 28.00 43.65
N TRP A 358 -6.32 26.98 42.78
CA TRP A 358 -7.03 25.72 42.94
C TRP A 358 -6.51 24.81 44.05
N VAL A 359 -5.28 25.05 44.56
CA VAL A 359 -4.74 24.32 45.70
C VAL A 359 -5.35 24.92 46.97
N SER A 360 -6.27 24.19 47.59
CA SER A 360 -6.96 24.61 48.81
C SER A 360 -6.05 24.58 50.05
N ALA A 361 -6.54 25.10 51.17
CA ALA A 361 -5.95 24.80 52.46
C ALA A 361 -6.11 23.30 52.79
N GLY A 362 -5.15 22.74 53.53
CA GLY A 362 -5.18 21.34 53.94
C GLY A 362 -3.99 20.51 53.44
N LYS A 363 -4.15 19.19 53.40
CA LYS A 363 -3.08 18.26 53.07
C LYS A 363 -3.00 18.06 51.56
N HIS A 364 -1.81 18.23 51.01
CA HIS A 364 -1.51 18.00 49.61
C HIS A 364 -0.22 17.21 49.47
N GLN A 365 -0.07 16.45 48.39
CA GLN A 365 1.18 15.77 48.06
C GLN A 365 2.03 16.65 47.14
N LEU A 366 3.21 17.02 47.60
CA LEU A 366 4.24 17.63 46.77
C LEU A 366 5.12 16.52 46.19
N THR A 367 5.12 16.40 44.86
CA THR A 367 6.00 15.50 44.12
C THR A 367 7.01 16.33 43.33
N VAL A 368 8.30 16.03 43.49
CA VAL A 368 9.38 16.63 42.71
C VAL A 368 9.99 15.57 41.82
N ILE A 369 9.97 15.81 40.51
CA ILE A 369 10.50 14.89 39.49
C ILE A 369 11.74 15.51 38.88
N ALA A 370 12.86 14.79 38.89
CA ALA A 370 14.07 15.18 38.19
C ALA A 370 14.17 14.43 36.87
N TYR A 371 14.48 15.16 35.79
CA TYR A 371 14.72 14.62 34.45
C TYR A 371 16.17 14.89 34.03
N ASP A 372 16.78 13.95 33.33
CA ASP A 372 18.02 14.21 32.58
C ASP A 372 17.74 14.75 31.16
N ASP A 373 18.78 14.84 30.34
CA ASP A 373 18.73 15.36 28.98
C ASP A 373 17.90 14.50 28.01
N ILE A 374 17.69 13.23 28.34
CA ILE A 374 16.90 12.27 27.56
C ILE A 374 15.63 11.80 28.27
N ASP A 375 15.15 12.57 29.24
CA ASP A 375 13.92 12.28 29.98
C ASP A 375 13.94 11.01 30.85
N ASN A 376 15.12 10.47 31.16
CA ASN A 376 15.19 9.57 32.32
C ASN A 376 14.73 10.34 33.54
N SER A 377 13.80 9.75 34.29
CA SER A 377 13.19 10.45 35.40
C SER A 377 13.05 9.60 36.65
N ASN A 378 13.05 10.30 37.78
CA ASN A 378 12.72 9.74 39.07
C ASN A 378 12.12 10.85 39.94
N SER A 379 11.32 10.46 40.92
CA SER A 379 10.59 11.40 41.76
C SER A 379 10.86 11.18 43.24
N ALA A 380 10.59 12.23 44.01
CA ALA A 380 10.48 12.18 45.45
C ALA A 380 9.20 12.91 45.85
N SER A 381 8.45 12.34 46.79
CA SER A 381 7.19 12.92 47.25
C SER A 381 7.18 13.06 48.77
N ILE A 382 6.53 14.12 49.22
CA ILE A 382 6.22 14.38 50.63
C ILE A 382 4.81 14.92 50.73
N ASN A 383 4.20 14.80 51.90
CA ASN A 383 2.96 15.52 52.19
C ASN A 383 3.31 16.91 52.74
N ILE A 384 2.54 17.92 52.37
CA ILE A 384 2.62 19.28 52.90
C ILE A 384 1.25 19.70 53.43
N LYS A 385 1.22 20.61 54.39
CA LYS A 385 -0.02 21.23 54.90
C LYS A 385 -0.06 22.69 54.47
N VAL A 386 -0.95 23.03 53.55
CA VAL A 386 -1.14 24.39 53.07
C VAL A 386 -2.00 25.15 54.07
N LYS A 387 -1.50 26.29 54.55
CA LYS A 387 -2.23 27.16 55.48
C LYS A 387 -3.41 27.86 54.79
N GLU A 388 -4.50 28.06 55.52
CA GLU A 388 -5.53 29.04 55.14
C GLU A 388 -4.90 30.43 55.07
N ASN A 389 -5.04 31.09 53.93
CA ASN A 389 -4.99 32.54 53.90
C ASN A 389 -6.38 33.03 54.35
N SER A 390 -6.41 33.95 55.32
CA SER A 390 -7.63 34.59 55.83
C SER A 390 -8.37 35.50 54.82
N ASP A 391 -8.02 35.42 53.54
CA ASP A 391 -8.63 36.16 52.44
C ASP A 391 -8.73 35.23 51.22
N GLU A 392 -9.80 34.45 51.12
CA GLU A 392 -10.15 33.78 49.86
C GLU A 392 -11.46 34.35 49.30
N ASN A 393 -11.32 35.09 48.19
CA ASN A 393 -12.37 35.14 47.19
C ASN A 393 -12.46 33.76 46.53
N ILE A 394 -13.68 33.23 46.51
CA ILE A 394 -14.09 31.97 45.89
C ILE A 394 -13.52 31.88 44.47
N SER A 395 -12.84 30.79 44.13
CA SER A 395 -12.48 30.49 42.74
C SER A 395 -13.02 29.12 42.32
N GLY A 396 -13.77 29.11 41.21
CA GLY A 396 -14.35 27.91 40.60
C GLY A 396 -13.42 27.26 39.56
N ARG A 397 -13.69 25.99 39.24
CA ARG A 397 -12.90 25.17 38.30
C ARG A 397 -13.60 25.08 36.93
N ILE A 398 -12.85 25.22 35.85
CA ILE A 398 -13.19 24.61 34.56
C ILE A 398 -12.39 23.30 34.50
N THR A 399 -13.08 22.17 34.49
CA THR A 399 -12.49 20.83 34.68
C THR A 399 -11.99 20.20 33.39
N ASN A 400 -12.33 20.75 32.22
CA ASN A 400 -11.99 20.17 30.91
C ASN A 400 -12.17 21.18 29.78
N PRO A 401 -11.12 21.50 29.00
CA PRO A 401 -11.33 21.72 27.58
C PRO A 401 -10.44 20.83 26.71
N PHE A 402 -11.01 20.37 25.60
CA PHE A 402 -10.27 19.85 24.46
C PHE A 402 -9.84 21.01 23.54
N ASN A 403 -8.89 20.78 22.62
CA ASN A 403 -8.50 21.77 21.62
C ASN A 403 -9.74 22.25 20.81
N ASN A 404 -9.86 23.56 20.60
CA ASN A 404 -10.97 24.26 19.89
C ASN A 404 -12.36 24.31 20.57
N GLN A 405 -12.44 24.22 21.90
CA GLN A 405 -13.71 24.40 22.61
C GLN A 405 -13.93 25.87 23.06
N THR A 406 -15.10 26.45 22.75
CA THR A 406 -15.55 27.76 23.28
C THR A 406 -16.28 27.58 24.62
N ILE A 407 -15.92 28.38 25.62
CA ILE A 407 -16.56 28.37 26.95
C ILE A 407 -17.15 29.75 27.23
N GLU A 408 -18.44 29.82 27.56
CA GLU A 408 -19.10 31.03 28.05
C GLU A 408 -19.29 30.98 29.56
N LEU A 409 -18.89 32.04 30.24
CA LEU A 409 -19.13 32.25 31.67
C LEU A 409 -20.48 32.95 31.86
N LYS A 410 -21.45 32.28 32.48
CA LYS A 410 -22.66 32.94 32.98
C LYS A 410 -22.44 33.41 34.42
N ALA A 411 -22.05 34.67 34.58
CA ALA A 411 -22.39 35.48 35.76
C ALA A 411 -22.09 36.97 35.54
N GLY A 412 -23.09 37.70 35.06
CA GLY A 412 -23.72 38.79 35.81
C GLY A 412 -22.97 40.07 36.18
N ASP A 413 -21.64 40.15 36.25
CA ASP A 413 -20.97 41.40 36.65
C ASP A 413 -19.64 41.63 35.93
N THR A 414 -19.49 42.83 35.38
CA THR A 414 -18.30 43.32 34.68
C THR A 414 -17.36 43.97 35.68
N TYR A 415 -16.09 43.55 35.73
CA TYR A 415 -15.02 44.28 36.39
C TYR A 415 -14.01 44.75 35.35
N THR A 416 -13.50 45.98 35.50
CA THR A 416 -12.59 46.64 34.55
C THR A 416 -11.15 46.23 34.76
#